data_AF-A0A699SFX4-F1
#
_entry.id   AF-A0A699SFX4-F1
#
_cell.length_a   1.000
_cell.length_b   1.000
_cell.length_c   1.000
_cell.angle_alpha   90.00
_cell.angle_beta   90.00
_cell.angle_gamma   90.00
#
_symmetry.space_group_name_H-M   'P 1'
#
loop_
_entity.id
_entity.type
_entity.pdbx_description
1 polymer ?
#
loop_
_entity_poly.entity_id
_entity_poly.type
_entity_poly.pdbx_seq_one_letter_code
_entity_poly.pdbx_strand_id
1 'polypeptide(L)'
;LRFEQEAKLLRKSVAQVSRREQRIQARESEIKNLEALLETEADMKRAAEEKSVDALQQQVSGKETLKAAFEDYKRQQDQMVEQRYAEMDARLDAMSIDFDEELYPHMLTSIVGRRWVYRAWLRLATMKCAESLEMRQAFVDVVSAGIAKGMSEGLKHGVEHGHAQRMIESLEAYDPEVEAKFFAALQSLKDLKLPLLDQLEGLKDAPMDVIMASLYLE
;
A
#
# COMPACT_ATOMS: atom_id res chain seq x y z
N LEU A 1 -25.08 126.78 20.67
CA LEU A 1 -23.79 126.09 20.95
C LEU A 1 -23.95 124.58 21.17
N ARG A 2 -24.76 124.07 22.12
CA ARG A 2 -24.96 122.61 22.31
C ARG A 2 -25.59 121.88 21.11
N PHE A 3 -26.70 122.38 20.57
CA PHE A 3 -27.40 121.75 19.42
C PHE A 3 -26.55 121.63 18.15
N GLU A 4 -25.61 122.56 17.93
CA GLU A 4 -24.77 122.58 16.74
C GLU A 4 -23.62 121.55 16.83
N GLN A 5 -23.11 121.29 18.04
CA GLN A 5 -22.17 120.20 18.30
C GLN A 5 -22.82 118.82 18.17
N GLU A 6 -24.06 118.65 18.66
CA GLU A 6 -24.84 117.42 18.47
C GLU A 6 -25.13 117.16 16.98
N ALA A 7 -25.53 118.17 16.22
CA ALA A 7 -25.75 118.03 14.77
C ALA A 7 -24.47 117.61 14.01
N LYS A 8 -23.29 118.07 14.46
CA LYS A 8 -21.99 117.70 13.88
C LYS A 8 -21.59 116.26 14.23
N LEU A 9 -21.91 115.81 15.45
CA LEU A 9 -21.71 114.42 15.89
C LEU A 9 -22.68 113.47 15.18
N LEU A 10 -23.94 113.85 15.01
CA LEU A 10 -24.94 113.11 14.24
C LEU A 10 -24.54 112.96 12.78
N ARG A 11 -24.02 114.01 12.12
CA ARG A 11 -23.50 113.88 10.75
C ARG A 11 -22.31 112.91 10.65
N LYS A 12 -21.41 112.90 11.64
CA LYS A 12 -20.32 111.92 11.71
C LYS A 12 -20.83 110.49 11.92
N SER A 13 -21.81 110.28 12.81
CA SER A 13 -22.38 108.96 13.04
C SER A 13 -23.12 108.44 11.80
N VAL A 14 -23.91 109.28 11.11
CA VAL A 14 -24.60 108.92 9.87
C VAL A 14 -23.63 108.55 8.75
N ALA A 15 -22.53 109.31 8.58
CA ALA A 15 -21.50 108.96 7.61
C ALA A 15 -20.76 107.65 7.96
N GLN A 16 -20.53 107.39 9.26
CA GLN A 16 -19.92 106.15 9.73
C GLN A 16 -20.84 104.94 9.54
N VAL A 17 -22.14 105.11 9.79
CA VAL A 17 -23.17 104.09 9.53
C VAL A 17 -23.23 103.79 8.03
N SER A 18 -23.25 104.80 7.16
CA SER A 18 -23.24 104.59 5.70
C SER A 18 -22.01 103.81 5.21
N ARG A 19 -20.81 104.08 5.78
CA ARG A 19 -19.60 103.30 5.47
C ARG A 19 -19.63 101.87 6.02
N ARG A 20 -20.30 101.65 7.16
CA ARG A 20 -20.52 100.30 7.70
C ARG A 20 -21.48 99.53 6.80
N GLU A 21 -22.56 100.18 6.37
CA GLU A 21 -23.56 99.62 5.46
C GLU A 21 -22.93 99.13 4.16
N GLN A 22 -22.10 99.95 3.51
CA GLN A 22 -21.40 99.55 2.28
C GLN A 22 -20.45 98.36 2.49
N ARG A 23 -19.77 98.29 3.64
CA ARG A 23 -18.91 97.13 3.97
C ARG A 23 -19.72 95.88 4.27
N ILE A 24 -20.90 96.01 4.85
CA ILE A 24 -21.83 94.90 5.07
C ILE A 24 -22.31 94.39 3.70
N GLN A 25 -22.77 95.27 2.81
CA GLN A 25 -23.20 94.88 1.46
C GLN A 25 -22.10 94.21 0.64
N ALA A 26 -20.86 94.72 0.72
CA ALA A 26 -19.71 94.09 0.06
C ALA A 26 -19.42 92.68 0.62
N ARG A 27 -19.55 92.50 1.94
CA ARG A 27 -19.39 91.18 2.58
C ARG A 27 -20.55 90.24 2.26
N GLU A 28 -21.78 90.74 2.16
CA GLU A 28 -22.95 89.94 1.80
C GLU A 28 -22.86 89.39 0.37
N SER A 29 -22.36 90.18 -0.59
CA SER A 29 -22.12 89.68 -1.95
C SER A 29 -20.97 88.68 -2.00
N GLU A 30 -19.91 88.89 -1.20
CA GLU A 30 -18.79 87.97 -1.08
C GLU A 30 -19.22 86.63 -0.46
N ILE A 31 -20.05 86.65 0.59
CA ILE A 31 -20.65 85.45 1.20
C ILE A 31 -21.50 84.70 0.17
N LYS A 32 -22.39 85.38 -0.57
CA LYS A 32 -23.20 84.74 -1.62
C LYS A 32 -22.34 84.06 -2.69
N ASN A 33 -21.23 84.69 -3.08
CA ASN A 33 -20.31 84.09 -4.05
C ASN A 33 -19.60 82.86 -3.47
N LEU A 34 -19.17 82.91 -2.21
CA LEU A 34 -18.55 81.77 -1.53
C LEU A 34 -19.54 80.62 -1.32
N GLU A 35 -20.79 80.92 -0.97
CA GLU A 35 -21.87 79.93 -0.86
C GLU A 35 -22.11 79.22 -2.21
N ALA A 36 -22.16 79.97 -3.31
CA ALA A 36 -22.30 79.38 -4.64
C ALA A 36 -21.09 78.51 -5.02
N LEU A 37 -19.87 78.94 -4.72
CA LEU A 37 -18.66 78.15 -4.96
C LEU A 37 -18.67 76.85 -4.15
N LEU A 38 -19.01 76.91 -2.86
CA LEU A 38 -19.13 75.74 -1.99
C LEU A 38 -20.18 74.74 -2.49
N GLU A 39 -21.34 75.21 -2.95
CA GLU A 39 -22.37 74.32 -3.50
C GLU A 39 -21.87 73.62 -4.77
N THR A 40 -21.22 74.36 -5.68
CA THR A 40 -20.66 73.75 -6.90
C THR A 40 -19.55 72.75 -6.60
N GLU A 41 -18.70 73.01 -5.61
CA GLU A 41 -17.66 72.08 -5.17
C GLU A 41 -18.27 70.83 -4.55
N ALA A 42 -19.31 70.99 -3.72
CA ALA A 42 -20.04 69.88 -3.12
C ALA A 42 -20.73 69.00 -4.18
N ASP A 43 -21.34 69.61 -5.20
CA ASP A 43 -21.96 68.91 -6.33
C ASP A 43 -20.93 68.13 -7.15
N MET A 44 -19.79 68.77 -7.47
CA MET A 44 -18.71 68.11 -8.20
C MET A 44 -18.14 66.93 -7.42
N LYS A 45 -17.98 67.07 -6.10
CA LYS A 45 -17.49 66.00 -5.24
C LYS A 45 -18.50 64.85 -5.14
N ARG A 46 -19.79 65.13 -4.96
CA ARG A 46 -20.86 64.13 -4.99
C ARG A 46 -20.88 63.35 -6.30
N ALA A 47 -20.81 64.05 -7.44
CA ALA A 47 -20.79 63.40 -8.76
C ALA A 47 -19.52 62.54 -8.98
N ALA A 48 -18.38 62.95 -8.43
CA ALA A 48 -17.16 62.16 -8.48
C ALA A 48 -17.24 60.90 -7.60
N GLU A 49 -17.81 61.03 -6.39
CA GLU A 49 -18.04 59.90 -5.48
C GLU A 49 -19.03 58.90 -6.08
N GLU A 50 -20.15 59.35 -6.65
CA GLU A 50 -21.14 58.49 -7.31
C GLU A 50 -20.53 57.67 -8.46
N LYS A 51 -19.74 58.32 -9.34
CA LYS A 51 -19.00 57.60 -10.40
C LYS A 51 -18.03 56.56 -9.84
N SER A 52 -17.38 56.85 -8.72
CA SER A 52 -16.46 55.91 -8.08
C SER A 52 -17.19 54.71 -7.47
N VAL A 53 -18.38 54.93 -6.89
CA VAL A 53 -19.25 53.88 -6.36
C VAL A 53 -19.74 52.97 -7.47
N ASP A 54 -20.21 53.53 -8.60
CA ASP A 54 -20.65 52.74 -9.75
C ASP A 54 -19.54 51.86 -10.32
N ALA A 55 -18.32 52.42 -10.45
CA ALA A 55 -17.16 51.67 -10.93
C ALA A 55 -16.76 50.53 -9.98
N LEU A 56 -16.81 50.77 -8.67
CA LEU A 56 -16.55 49.74 -7.66
C LEU A 56 -17.63 48.66 -7.70
N GLN A 57 -18.90 49.04 -7.85
CA GLN A 57 -20.01 48.10 -7.92
C GLN A 57 -19.92 47.20 -9.15
N GLN A 58 -19.56 47.76 -10.31
CA GLN A 58 -19.32 46.97 -11.52
C GLN A 58 -18.13 46.02 -11.35
N GLN A 59 -17.05 46.46 -10.69
CA GLN A 59 -15.88 45.60 -10.42
C GLN A 59 -16.22 44.47 -9.44
N VAL A 60 -17.00 44.74 -8.39
CA VAL A 60 -17.45 43.73 -7.42
C VAL A 60 -18.33 42.69 -8.12
N SER A 61 -19.30 43.13 -8.92
CA SER A 61 -20.13 42.21 -9.71
C SER A 61 -19.31 41.36 -10.70
N GLY A 62 -18.31 41.95 -11.35
CA GLY A 62 -17.38 41.20 -12.20
C GLY A 62 -16.54 40.16 -11.44
N LYS A 63 -16.14 40.46 -10.21
CA LYS A 63 -15.41 39.51 -9.35
C LYS A 63 -16.31 38.38 -8.85
N GLU A 64 -17.56 38.68 -8.50
CA GLU A 64 -18.53 37.68 -8.06
C GLU A 64 -18.86 36.68 -9.17
N THR A 65 -19.06 37.16 -10.40
CA THR A 65 -19.31 36.29 -11.56
C THR A 65 -18.11 35.39 -11.87
N LEU A 66 -16.89 35.94 -11.82
CA LEU A 66 -15.66 35.14 -12.00
C LEU A 66 -15.49 34.11 -10.87
N LYS A 67 -15.79 34.48 -9.63
CA LYS A 67 -15.73 33.57 -8.49
C LYS A 67 -16.70 32.40 -8.66
N ALA A 68 -17.94 32.67 -9.07
CA ALA A 68 -18.92 31.62 -9.35
C ALA A 68 -18.44 30.68 -10.46
N ALA A 69 -17.92 31.21 -11.56
CA ALA A 69 -17.38 30.40 -12.65
C ALA A 69 -16.20 29.51 -12.20
N PHE A 70 -15.34 30.02 -11.30
CA PHE A 70 -14.24 29.25 -10.74
C PHE A 70 -14.72 28.12 -9.81
N GLU A 71 -15.73 28.38 -8.97
CA GLU A 71 -16.33 27.35 -8.12
C GLU A 71 -16.99 26.24 -8.94
N ASP A 72 -17.70 26.59 -10.01
CA ASP A 72 -18.30 25.61 -10.93
C ASP A 72 -17.26 24.78 -11.67
N TYR A 73 -16.17 25.41 -12.16
CA TYR A 73 -15.05 24.69 -12.75
C TYR A 73 -14.45 23.68 -11.78
N LYS A 74 -14.28 24.07 -10.50
CA LYS A 74 -13.74 23.18 -9.47
C LYS A 74 -14.68 21.98 -9.24
N ARG A 75 -15.99 22.22 -9.10
CA ARG A 75 -16.98 21.13 -8.97
C ARG A 75 -16.94 20.18 -10.17
N GLN A 76 -16.80 20.71 -11.38
CA GLN A 76 -16.73 19.90 -12.59
C GLN A 76 -15.47 19.01 -12.59
N GLN A 77 -14.32 19.55 -12.17
CA GLN A 77 -13.09 18.76 -12.02
C GLN A 77 -13.24 17.68 -10.96
N ASP A 78 -13.77 18.03 -9.78
CA ASP A 78 -14.00 17.08 -8.70
C ASP A 78 -14.93 15.95 -9.16
N GLN A 79 -16.00 16.27 -9.89
CA GLN A 79 -16.93 15.28 -10.44
C GLN A 79 -16.26 14.36 -11.48
N MET A 80 -15.42 14.89 -12.38
CA MET A 80 -14.68 14.05 -13.33
C MET A 80 -13.73 13.07 -12.63
N VAL A 81 -13.08 13.54 -11.56
CA VAL A 81 -12.16 12.73 -10.77
C VAL A 81 -12.91 11.64 -10.01
N GLU A 82 -13.99 11.98 -9.31
CA GLU A 82 -14.86 11.02 -8.63
C GLU A 82 -15.42 9.97 -9.57
N GLN A 83 -15.86 10.37 -10.77
CA GLN A 83 -16.35 9.44 -11.78
C GLN A 83 -15.26 8.45 -12.22
N ARG A 84 -14.02 8.92 -12.42
CA ARG A 84 -12.89 8.03 -12.74
C ARG A 84 -12.55 7.08 -11.60
N TYR A 85 -12.63 7.55 -10.35
CA TYR A 85 -12.43 6.69 -9.19
C TYR A 85 -13.50 5.60 -9.12
N ALA A 86 -14.77 5.95 -9.27
CA ALA A 86 -15.87 4.98 -9.28
C ALA A 86 -15.75 3.96 -10.42
N GLU A 87 -15.32 4.38 -11.61
CA GLU A 87 -15.07 3.47 -12.73
C GLU A 87 -13.94 2.49 -12.42
N MET A 88 -12.83 2.99 -11.85
CA MET A 88 -11.69 2.15 -11.50
C MET A 88 -12.04 1.17 -10.38
N ASP A 89 -12.79 1.61 -9.38
CA ASP A 89 -13.27 0.79 -8.27
C ASP A 89 -14.18 -0.35 -8.76
N ALA A 90 -15.17 -0.03 -9.60
CA ALA A 90 -16.04 -1.03 -10.22
C ALA A 90 -15.26 -2.06 -11.06
N ARG A 91 -14.19 -1.63 -11.74
CA ARG A 91 -13.31 -2.54 -12.50
C ARG A 91 -12.47 -3.43 -11.58
N LEU A 92 -11.98 -2.90 -10.46
CA LEU A 92 -11.26 -3.69 -9.45
C LEU A 92 -12.17 -4.72 -8.80
N ASP A 93 -13.39 -4.33 -8.44
CA ASP A 93 -14.41 -5.22 -7.88
C ASP A 93 -14.74 -6.36 -8.86
N ALA A 94 -14.95 -6.05 -10.14
CA ALA A 94 -15.19 -7.06 -11.16
C ALA A 94 -14.02 -8.06 -11.26
N MET A 95 -12.77 -7.58 -11.32
CA MET A 95 -11.60 -8.47 -11.35
C MET A 95 -11.45 -9.30 -10.07
N SER A 96 -11.83 -8.74 -8.91
CA SER A 96 -11.78 -9.48 -7.64
C SER A 96 -12.79 -10.63 -7.64
N ILE A 97 -14.00 -10.39 -8.15
CA ILE A 97 -15.04 -11.42 -8.28
C ILE A 97 -14.57 -12.51 -9.25
N ASP A 98 -14.04 -12.14 -10.42
CA ASP A 98 -13.52 -13.11 -11.39
C ASP A 98 -12.40 -13.97 -10.79
N PHE A 99 -11.51 -13.35 -9.98
CA PHE A 99 -10.47 -14.09 -9.27
C PHE A 99 -11.05 -15.09 -8.26
N ASP A 100 -12.02 -14.68 -7.46
CA ASP A 100 -12.63 -15.49 -6.41
C ASP A 100 -13.51 -16.63 -6.97
N GLU A 101 -14.19 -16.40 -8.09
CA GLU A 101 -15.08 -17.38 -8.73
C GLU A 101 -14.34 -18.32 -9.68
N GLU A 102 -13.42 -17.80 -10.50
CA GLU A 102 -12.74 -18.60 -11.51
C GLU A 102 -11.38 -19.10 -11.02
N LEU A 103 -10.46 -18.22 -10.65
CA LEU A 103 -9.08 -18.63 -10.43
C LEU A 103 -8.87 -19.32 -9.07
N TYR A 104 -9.49 -18.81 -8.01
CA TYR A 104 -9.29 -19.27 -6.64
C TYR A 104 -9.70 -20.73 -6.42
N PRO A 105 -10.87 -21.21 -6.90
CA PRO A 105 -11.26 -22.61 -6.76
C PRO A 105 -10.32 -23.56 -7.51
N HIS A 106 -9.79 -23.15 -8.67
CA HIS A 106 -8.82 -23.94 -9.44
C HIS A 106 -7.48 -24.05 -8.71
N MET A 107 -7.00 -22.96 -8.10
CA MET A 107 -5.80 -22.99 -7.27
C MET A 107 -5.97 -23.90 -6.06
N LEU A 108 -7.09 -23.79 -5.35
CA LEU A 108 -7.40 -24.66 -4.21
C LEU A 108 -7.47 -26.13 -4.63
N THR A 109 -8.16 -26.44 -5.73
CA THR A 109 -8.25 -27.80 -6.28
C THR A 109 -6.87 -28.33 -6.65
N SER A 110 -6.01 -27.50 -7.24
CA SER A 110 -4.63 -27.87 -7.59
C SER A 110 -3.78 -28.14 -6.34
N ILE A 111 -3.95 -27.36 -5.27
CA ILE A 111 -3.25 -27.58 -3.99
C ILE A 111 -3.73 -28.87 -3.32
N VAL A 112 -5.05 -29.07 -3.24
CA VAL A 112 -5.65 -30.27 -2.65
C VAL A 112 -5.24 -31.52 -3.43
N GLY A 113 -5.30 -31.46 -4.77
CA GLY A 113 -4.85 -32.54 -5.67
C GLY A 113 -3.38 -32.89 -5.46
N ARG A 114 -2.47 -31.90 -5.46
CA ARG A 114 -1.05 -32.13 -5.16
C ARG A 114 -0.85 -32.76 -3.79
N ARG A 115 -1.54 -32.26 -2.75
CA ARG A 115 -1.45 -32.81 -1.39
C ARG A 115 -1.95 -34.26 -1.31
N TRP A 116 -3.01 -34.60 -2.06
CA TRP A 116 -3.51 -35.97 -2.16
C TRP A 116 -2.48 -36.88 -2.83
N VAL A 117 -1.92 -36.46 -3.98
CA VAL A 117 -0.88 -37.24 -4.68
C VAL A 117 0.28 -37.51 -3.76
N TYR A 118 0.90 -36.49 -3.15
CA TYR A 118 2.02 -36.72 -2.23
C TYR A 118 1.70 -37.72 -1.11
N ARG A 119 0.50 -37.64 -0.54
CA ARG A 119 0.08 -38.54 0.53
C ARG A 119 -0.16 -39.97 0.03
N ALA A 120 -0.89 -40.12 -1.08
CA ALA A 120 -1.22 -41.41 -1.66
C ALA A 120 0.03 -42.12 -2.19
N TRP A 121 0.87 -41.38 -2.91
CA TRP A 121 2.12 -41.85 -3.50
C TRP A 121 3.12 -42.31 -2.43
N LEU A 122 3.29 -41.53 -1.35
CA LEU A 122 4.14 -41.92 -0.22
C LEU A 122 3.62 -43.18 0.48
N ARG A 123 2.29 -43.29 0.66
CA ARG A 123 1.67 -44.45 1.30
C ARG A 123 1.86 -45.71 0.46
N LEU A 124 1.67 -45.60 -0.86
CA LEU A 124 1.88 -46.69 -1.81
C LEU A 124 3.34 -47.13 -1.83
N ALA A 125 4.28 -46.19 -1.95
CA ALA A 125 5.71 -46.48 -1.93
C ALA A 125 6.10 -47.22 -0.64
N THR A 126 5.56 -46.78 0.51
CA THR A 126 5.80 -47.44 1.81
C THR A 126 5.26 -48.88 1.83
N MET A 127 4.01 -49.10 1.40
CA MET A 127 3.40 -50.43 1.36
C MET A 127 4.20 -51.38 0.45
N LYS A 128 4.56 -50.93 -0.74
CA LYS A 128 5.29 -51.76 -1.69
C LYS A 128 6.74 -52.03 -1.28
N CYS A 129 7.41 -51.08 -0.64
CA CYS A 129 8.72 -51.33 -0.02
C CYS A 129 8.65 -52.38 1.09
N ALA A 130 7.55 -52.41 1.86
CA ALA A 130 7.33 -53.44 2.89
C ALA A 130 7.02 -54.82 2.27
N GLU A 131 6.39 -54.87 1.10
CA GLU A 131 6.08 -56.10 0.36
C GLU A 131 7.28 -56.65 -0.43
N SER A 132 8.22 -55.80 -0.85
CA SER A 132 9.40 -56.23 -1.61
C SER A 132 10.26 -57.21 -0.81
N LEU A 133 10.45 -58.40 -1.38
CA LEU A 133 11.33 -59.42 -0.80
C LEU A 133 12.79 -58.96 -0.85
N GLU A 134 13.20 -58.30 -1.94
CA GLU A 134 14.57 -57.81 -2.15
C GLU A 134 14.91 -56.70 -1.16
N MET A 135 14.00 -55.76 -0.92
CA MET A 135 14.18 -54.71 0.09
C MET A 135 14.24 -55.29 1.50
N ARG A 136 13.34 -56.24 1.83
CA ARG A 136 13.36 -56.92 3.13
C ARG A 136 14.66 -57.70 3.32
N GLN A 137 15.13 -58.40 2.29
CA GLN A 137 16.36 -59.18 2.36
C GLN A 137 17.59 -58.27 2.52
N ALA A 138 17.72 -57.23 1.70
CA ALA A 138 18.81 -56.26 1.82
C ALA A 138 18.82 -55.58 3.20
N PHE A 139 17.65 -55.28 3.76
CA PHE A 139 17.53 -54.75 5.11
C PHE A 139 17.97 -55.78 6.17
N VAL A 140 17.54 -57.04 6.04
CA VAL A 140 17.99 -58.13 6.92
C VAL A 140 19.51 -58.29 6.85
N ASP A 141 20.09 -58.27 5.66
CA ASP A 141 21.54 -58.43 5.45
C ASP A 141 22.34 -57.29 6.09
N VAL A 142 21.87 -56.04 5.96
CA VAL A 142 22.47 -54.87 6.62
C VAL A 142 22.37 -54.98 8.14
N VAL A 143 21.20 -55.35 8.67
CA VAL A 143 21.00 -55.50 10.13
C VAL A 143 21.90 -56.62 10.66
N SER A 144 21.92 -57.78 10.01
CA SER A 144 22.76 -58.91 10.40
C SER A 144 24.25 -58.56 10.37
N ALA A 145 24.72 -57.91 9.30
CA ALA A 145 26.12 -57.46 9.20
C ALA A 145 26.45 -56.37 10.23
N GLY A 146 25.50 -55.47 10.54
CA GLY A 146 25.67 -54.41 11.53
C GLY A 146 25.77 -54.95 12.95
N ILE A 147 24.95 -55.94 13.30
CA ILE A 147 25.05 -56.65 14.58
C ILE A 147 26.42 -57.34 14.67
N ALA A 148 26.85 -58.06 13.63
CA ALA A 148 28.17 -58.69 13.61
C ALA A 148 29.29 -57.65 13.79
N LYS A 149 29.18 -56.49 13.13
CA LYS A 149 30.15 -55.39 13.26
C LYS A 149 30.20 -54.88 14.69
N GLY A 150 29.05 -54.59 15.29
CA GLY A 150 28.97 -54.14 16.68
C GLY A 150 29.53 -55.15 17.67
N MET A 151 29.31 -56.45 17.43
CA MET A 151 29.93 -57.52 18.24
C MET A 151 31.47 -57.51 18.11
N SER A 152 31.99 -57.38 16.88
CA SER A 152 33.44 -57.34 16.61
C SER A 152 34.11 -56.11 17.20
N GLU A 153 33.48 -54.94 17.09
CA GLU A 153 33.94 -53.69 17.71
C GLU A 153 33.91 -53.75 19.25
N GLY A 154 32.83 -54.30 19.82
CA GLY A 154 32.72 -54.51 21.26
C GLY A 154 33.78 -55.47 21.79
N LEU A 155 34.07 -56.55 21.05
CA LEU A 155 35.13 -57.50 21.37
C LEU A 155 36.51 -56.83 21.31
N LYS A 156 36.76 -56.02 20.28
CA LYS A 156 38.00 -55.26 20.14
C LYS A 156 38.24 -54.33 21.32
N HIS A 157 37.24 -53.56 21.68
CA HIS A 157 37.35 -52.64 22.79
C HIS A 157 37.54 -53.37 24.14
N GLY A 158 36.87 -54.52 24.33
CA GLY A 158 37.05 -55.35 25.52
C GLY A 158 38.45 -55.93 25.67
N VAL A 159 39.09 -56.36 24.56
CA VAL A 159 40.47 -56.87 24.56
C VAL A 159 41.47 -55.75 24.84
N GLU A 160 41.27 -54.55 24.25
CA GLU A 160 42.09 -53.37 24.49
C GLU A 160 42.01 -52.91 25.97
N HIS A 161 40.81 -52.89 26.56
CA HIS A 161 40.60 -52.47 27.94
C HIS A 161 41.01 -53.55 28.98
N GLY A 162 40.95 -54.84 28.62
CA GLY A 162 41.22 -55.95 29.53
C GLY A 162 42.70 -56.22 29.84
N HIS A 163 43.64 -55.46 29.28
CA HIS A 163 45.11 -55.64 29.45
C HIS A 163 45.62 -57.08 29.18
N ALA A 164 44.93 -57.86 28.34
CA ALA A 164 45.23 -59.28 28.17
C ALA A 164 46.49 -59.59 27.33
N GLN A 165 47.15 -58.59 26.73
CA GLN A 165 48.32 -58.76 25.84
C GLN A 165 48.11 -59.85 24.75
N ARG A 166 46.85 -60.14 24.40
CA ARG A 166 46.47 -61.05 23.32
C ARG A 166 46.21 -60.23 22.06
N MET A 167 46.72 -60.71 20.93
CA MET A 167 46.35 -60.13 19.63
C MET A 167 44.90 -60.47 19.33
N ILE A 168 44.08 -59.47 19.02
CA ILE A 168 42.65 -59.64 18.72
C ILE A 168 42.40 -60.63 17.58
N GLU A 169 43.31 -60.66 16.60
CA GLU A 169 43.30 -61.55 15.44
C GLU A 169 43.44 -63.04 15.82
N SER A 170 43.87 -63.35 17.06
CA SER A 170 43.94 -64.71 17.57
C SER A 170 42.65 -65.23 18.21
N LEU A 171 41.62 -64.38 18.35
CA LEU A 171 40.31 -64.82 18.83
C LEU A 171 39.52 -65.49 17.71
N GLU A 172 39.09 -66.73 17.97
CA GLU A 172 38.24 -67.51 17.06
C GLU A 172 36.92 -66.81 16.73
N ALA A 173 36.41 -65.97 17.64
CA ALA A 173 35.17 -65.21 17.45
C ALA A 173 35.34 -63.88 16.69
N TYR A 174 36.58 -63.46 16.36
CA TYR A 174 36.86 -62.21 15.66
C TYR A 174 36.99 -62.44 14.16
N ASP A 175 36.06 -61.90 13.38
CA ASP A 175 36.16 -61.85 11.91
C ASP A 175 36.60 -60.42 11.49
N PRO A 176 37.80 -60.26 10.90
CA PRO A 176 38.32 -58.97 10.47
C PRO A 176 37.59 -58.40 9.24
N GLU A 177 36.84 -59.23 8.50
CA GLU A 177 36.13 -58.81 7.28
C GLU A 177 34.74 -58.24 7.55
N VAL A 178 34.26 -58.32 8.79
CA VAL A 178 32.89 -57.92 9.16
C VAL A 178 32.61 -56.47 8.81
N GLU A 179 33.59 -55.59 8.98
CA GLU A 179 33.45 -54.19 8.60
C GLU A 179 33.23 -54.04 7.08
N ALA A 180 34.02 -54.74 6.26
CA ALA A 180 33.87 -54.74 4.82
C ALA A 180 32.51 -55.33 4.40
N LYS A 181 32.06 -56.40 5.05
CA LYS A 181 30.75 -57.04 4.81
C LYS A 181 29.59 -56.09 5.15
N PHE A 182 29.70 -55.33 6.24
CA PHE A 182 28.72 -54.30 6.59
C PHE A 182 28.64 -53.17 5.57
N PHE A 183 29.79 -52.65 5.13
CA PHE A 183 29.82 -51.62 4.09
C PHE A 183 29.31 -52.14 2.73
N ALA A 184 29.63 -53.38 2.38
CA ALA A 184 29.09 -54.02 1.17
C ALA A 184 27.56 -54.17 1.22
N ALA A 185 27.00 -54.58 2.37
CA ALA A 185 25.56 -54.67 2.56
C ALA A 185 24.89 -53.29 2.47
N LEU A 186 25.47 -52.25 3.06
CA LEU A 186 24.97 -50.87 2.94
C LEU A 186 24.99 -50.36 1.50
N GLN A 187 26.06 -50.66 0.77
CA GLN A 187 26.18 -50.28 -0.64
C GLN A 187 25.14 -51.02 -1.48
N SER A 188 24.91 -52.31 -1.23
CA SER A 188 23.87 -53.10 -1.91
C SER A 188 22.45 -52.58 -1.61
N LEU A 189 22.17 -52.12 -0.39
CA LEU A 189 20.89 -51.50 -0.06
C LEU A 189 20.70 -50.16 -0.76
N LYS A 190 21.77 -49.35 -0.87
CA LYS A 190 21.75 -48.06 -1.56
C LYS A 190 21.56 -48.20 -3.07
N ASP A 191 22.22 -49.18 -3.68
CA ASP A 191 22.17 -49.45 -5.11
C ASP A 191 20.96 -50.30 -5.51
N LEU A 192 20.14 -50.71 -4.54
CA LEU A 192 18.93 -51.47 -4.78
C LEU A 192 17.98 -50.62 -5.64
N LYS A 193 17.85 -51.01 -6.91
CA LYS A 193 16.86 -50.42 -7.79
C LYS A 193 15.48 -50.81 -7.28
N LEU A 194 14.62 -49.83 -7.12
CA LEU A 194 13.21 -50.02 -6.82
C LEU A 194 12.45 -49.71 -8.11
N PRO A 195 12.09 -50.71 -8.94
CA PRO A 195 11.40 -50.49 -10.22
C PRO A 195 10.11 -49.69 -10.06
N LEU A 196 9.54 -49.68 -8.85
CA LEU A 196 8.39 -48.88 -8.48
C LEU A 196 8.70 -47.39 -8.39
N LEU A 197 9.87 -46.98 -7.87
CA LEU A 197 10.26 -45.58 -7.89
C LEU A 197 10.45 -45.08 -9.32
N ASP A 198 10.98 -45.92 -10.21
CA ASP A 198 11.11 -45.60 -11.64
C ASP A 198 9.73 -45.45 -12.32
N GLN A 199 8.77 -46.32 -12.00
CA GLN A 199 7.39 -46.21 -12.48
C GLN A 199 6.68 -44.96 -11.95
N LEU A 200 6.84 -44.69 -10.66
CA LEU A 200 6.29 -43.52 -10.01
C LEU A 200 6.91 -42.24 -10.62
N GLU A 201 8.23 -42.18 -10.81
CA GLU A 201 8.92 -41.07 -11.48
C GLU A 201 8.42 -40.85 -12.91
N GLY A 202 8.11 -41.92 -13.65
CA GLY A 202 7.50 -41.85 -14.98
C GLY A 202 6.09 -41.22 -14.99
N LEU A 203 5.40 -41.19 -13.84
CA LEU A 203 4.07 -40.59 -13.67
C LEU A 203 4.11 -39.13 -13.19
N LYS A 204 5.29 -38.52 -13.00
CA LYS A 204 5.41 -37.17 -12.42
C LYS A 204 4.71 -36.07 -13.24
N ASP A 205 4.63 -36.25 -14.56
CA ASP A 205 4.02 -35.31 -15.51
C ASP A 205 2.66 -35.79 -16.04
N ALA A 206 2.15 -36.91 -15.51
CA ALA A 206 0.87 -37.48 -15.95
C ALA A 206 -0.32 -36.67 -15.40
N PRO A 207 -1.45 -36.61 -16.11
CA PRO A 207 -2.65 -35.95 -15.61
C PRO A 207 -3.22 -36.70 -14.40
N MET A 208 -3.94 -35.98 -13.53
CA MET A 208 -4.32 -36.46 -12.20
C MET A 208 -5.20 -37.71 -12.24
N ASP A 209 -6.06 -37.85 -13.25
CA ASP A 209 -6.88 -39.03 -13.52
C ASP A 209 -6.04 -40.28 -13.84
N VAL A 210 -4.99 -40.13 -14.65
CA VAL A 210 -4.03 -41.21 -14.98
C VAL A 210 -3.20 -41.59 -13.75
N ILE A 211 -2.76 -40.62 -12.96
CA ILE A 211 -2.09 -40.86 -11.68
C ILE A 211 -3.02 -41.61 -10.73
N MET A 212 -4.27 -41.15 -10.57
CA MET A 212 -5.26 -41.82 -9.71
C MET A 212 -5.50 -43.26 -10.14
N ALA A 213 -5.72 -43.52 -11.43
CA ALA A 213 -5.97 -44.86 -11.95
C ALA A 213 -4.77 -45.80 -11.74
N SER A 214 -3.55 -45.27 -11.84
CA SER A 214 -2.31 -46.03 -11.63
C SER A 214 -1.98 -46.27 -10.15
N LEU A 215 -2.54 -45.46 -9.25
CA LEU A 215 -2.41 -45.58 -7.79
C LEU A 215 -3.56 -46.35 -7.12
N TYR A 216 -4.64 -46.67 -7.84
CA TYR A 216 -5.70 -47.54 -7.34
C TYR A 216 -5.15 -48.97 -7.17
N LEU A 217 -4.85 -49.31 -5.92
CA LEU A 217 -4.76 -50.69 -5.45
C LEU A 217 -6.18 -51.14 -5.08
N GLU A 218 -6.58 -52.34 -5.50
CA GLU A 218 -7.60 -53.12 -4.78
C GLU A 218 -7.19 -53.35 -3.32
#